data_AF-A0A835RKT7-F1
#
_entry.id   AF-A0A835RKT7-F1
#
_cell.length_a   1.000
_cell.length_b   1.000
_cell.length_c   1.000
_cell.angle_alpha   90.00
_cell.angle_beta   90.00
_cell.angle_gamma   90.00
#
_symmetry.space_group_name_H-M   'P 1'
#
loop_
_entity.id
_entity.type
_entity.pdbx_description
1 polymer ?
#
loop_
_entity_poly.entity_id
_entity_poly.type
_entity_poly.pdbx_seq_one_letter_code
_entity_poly.pdbx_strand_id
1 'polypeptide(L)'
;MSKDPKDQSVLMLHLAVTLYHLRQDEEAEKLALEVVQVREESFGKKSLPVGEALDCLVSIQTRLEREDSGILANLKRILSIQEELGCRNEEILTTLKKLLFYVNKMGLKDEKPALQRRLHYLKTRLKQRIPV
;
A
#
# COMPACT_ATOMS: atom_id res chain seq x y z
N MET A 1 -9.18 31.60 4.19
CA MET A 1 -9.04 30.72 3.00
C MET A 1 -9.28 29.30 3.48
N SER A 2 -10.38 28.65 3.06
CA SER A 2 -10.56 27.23 3.31
C SER A 2 -9.50 26.51 2.47
N LYS A 3 -8.62 25.74 3.11
CA LYS A 3 -7.65 24.89 2.40
C LYS A 3 -8.44 23.82 1.64
N ASP A 4 -8.06 23.54 0.40
CA ASP A 4 -8.62 22.44 -0.38
C ASP A 4 -8.39 21.13 0.42
N PRO A 5 -9.43 20.30 0.65
CA PRO A 5 -9.29 18.99 1.28
C PRO A 5 -8.14 18.15 0.71
N LYS A 6 -7.85 18.30 -0.59
CA LYS A 6 -6.73 17.64 -1.28
C LYS A 6 -5.38 18.04 -0.70
N ASP A 7 -5.12 19.34 -0.60
CA ASP A 7 -3.87 19.88 -0.06
C ASP A 7 -3.72 19.55 1.43
N GLN A 8 -4.84 19.56 2.17
CA GLN A 8 -4.86 19.16 3.57
C GLN A 8 -4.48 17.68 3.76
N SER A 9 -4.98 16.79 2.89
CA SER A 9 -4.68 15.35 2.97
C SER A 9 -3.19 15.03 2.79
N VAL A 10 -2.44 15.87 2.06
CA VAL A 10 -0.98 15.72 1.89
C VAL A 10 -0.26 16.00 3.22
N LEU A 11 -0.61 17.10 3.88
CA LEU A 11 -0.03 17.46 5.17
C LEU A 11 -0.39 16.44 6.26
N MET A 12 -1.62 15.94 6.25
CA MET A 12 -2.07 14.88 7.16
C MET A 12 -1.30 13.57 6.94
N LEU A 13 -1.04 13.18 5.68
CA LEU A 13 -0.22 11.99 5.40
C LEU A 13 1.21 12.16 5.93
N HIS A 14 1.82 13.32 5.70
CA HIS A 14 3.15 13.60 6.24
C HIS A 14 3.17 13.52 7.77
N LEU A 15 2.16 14.08 8.44
CA LEU A 15 2.03 13.98 9.88
C LEU A 15 1.86 12.52 10.35
N ALA A 16 1.05 11.71 9.66
CA ALA A 16 0.90 10.28 9.98
C ALA A 16 2.24 9.54 9.86
N VAL A 17 3.04 9.84 8.83
CA VAL A 17 4.40 9.29 8.65
C VAL A 17 5.33 9.77 9.77
N THR A 18 5.28 11.04 10.17
CA THR A 18 6.06 11.58 11.29
C THR A 18 5.70 10.88 12.60
N LEU A 19 4.42 10.73 12.90
CA LEU A 19 3.93 10.01 14.08
C LEU A 19 4.38 8.54 14.06
N TYR A 20 4.31 7.89 12.90
CA TYR A 20 4.82 6.53 12.69
C TYR A 20 6.33 6.44 13.01
N HIS A 21 7.14 7.44 12.64
CA HIS A 21 8.57 7.46 12.98
C HIS A 21 8.82 7.78 14.46
N LEU A 22 7.94 8.54 15.10
CA LEU A 22 7.96 8.84 16.53
C LEU A 22 7.36 7.71 17.40
N ARG A 23 6.97 6.58 16.80
CA ARG A 23 6.36 5.43 17.48
C ARG A 23 5.03 5.76 18.17
N GLN A 24 4.32 6.77 17.67
CA GLN A 24 2.96 7.13 18.08
C GLN A 24 1.98 6.45 17.13
N ASP A 25 1.92 5.13 17.22
CA ASP A 25 1.38 4.27 16.16
C ASP A 25 -0.14 4.35 16.05
N GLU A 26 -0.83 4.45 17.18
CA GLU A 26 -2.28 4.55 17.26
C GLU A 26 -2.80 5.86 16.66
N GLU A 27 -2.13 6.98 16.96
CA GLU A 27 -2.48 8.28 16.38
C GLU A 27 -2.12 8.31 14.89
N ALA A 28 -0.99 7.71 14.50
CA ALA A 28 -0.61 7.55 13.10
C ALA A 28 -1.67 6.74 12.33
N GLU A 29 -2.18 5.64 12.89
CA GLU A 29 -3.21 4.81 12.27
C GLU A 29 -4.50 5.58 12.05
N LYS A 30 -4.98 6.27 13.09
CA LYS A 30 -6.19 7.09 13.02
C LYS A 30 -6.09 8.15 11.92
N LEU A 31 -4.95 8.85 11.87
CA LEU A 31 -4.74 9.89 10.87
C LEU A 31 -4.60 9.31 9.46
N ALA A 32 -3.91 8.18 9.29
CA ALA A 32 -3.78 7.51 7.99
C ALA A 32 -5.14 7.02 7.46
N LEU A 33 -6.03 6.52 8.33
CA LEU A 33 -7.40 6.15 7.97
C LEU A 33 -8.20 7.36 7.46
N GLU A 34 -8.10 8.49 8.15
CA GLU A 34 -8.76 9.73 7.72
C GLU A 34 -8.22 10.21 6.36
N VAL A 35 -6.90 10.13 6.15
CA VAL A 35 -6.28 10.45 4.85
C VAL A 35 -6.81 9.55 3.74
N VAL A 36 -6.94 8.24 3.98
CA VAL A 36 -7.53 7.31 2.98
C VAL A 36 -8.94 7.77 2.62
N GLN A 37 -9.78 8.08 3.61
CA GLN A 37 -11.17 8.53 3.38
C GLN A 37 -11.22 9.82 2.56
N VAL A 38 -10.51 10.87 2.98
CA VAL A 38 -10.49 12.17 2.27
C VAL A 38 -9.98 12.01 0.84
N ARG A 39 -8.95 11.18 0.62
CA ARG A 39 -8.39 10.95 -0.71
C ARG A 39 -9.33 10.14 -1.60
N GLU A 40 -10.06 9.17 -1.05
CA GLU A 40 -11.09 8.44 -1.81
C GLU A 40 -12.21 9.36 -2.29
N GLU A 41 -12.67 10.28 -1.44
CA GLU A 41 -13.70 11.27 -1.78
C GLU A 41 -13.19 12.28 -2.81
N SER A 42 -11.93 12.70 -2.70
CA SER A 42 -11.36 13.79 -3.51
C SER A 42 -10.81 13.34 -4.87
N PHE A 43 -10.31 12.11 -4.97
CA PHE A 43 -9.59 11.59 -6.14
C PHE A 43 -10.21 10.31 -6.70
N GLY A 44 -11.19 9.73 -6.01
CA GLY A 44 -11.76 8.43 -6.32
C GLY A 44 -10.93 7.27 -5.74
N LYS A 45 -11.62 6.14 -5.55
CA LYS A 45 -11.10 4.92 -4.90
C LYS A 45 -9.91 4.25 -5.60
N LYS A 46 -9.67 4.58 -6.87
CA LYS A 46 -8.61 4.00 -7.71
C LYS A 46 -7.69 5.10 -8.21
N SER A 47 -6.93 5.70 -7.29
CA SER A 47 -6.04 6.81 -7.58
C SER A 47 -4.70 6.61 -6.85
N LEU A 48 -3.63 7.18 -7.41
CA LEU A 48 -2.30 7.11 -6.78
C LEU A 48 -2.30 7.68 -5.34
N PRO A 49 -2.96 8.81 -5.05
CA PRO A 49 -3.04 9.32 -3.68
C PRO A 49 -3.67 8.31 -2.70
N VAL A 50 -4.69 7.56 -3.12
CA VAL A 50 -5.29 6.51 -2.29
C VAL A 50 -4.30 5.35 -2.08
N GLY A 51 -3.58 4.95 -3.13
CA GLY A 51 -2.55 3.91 -3.04
C GLY A 51 -1.44 4.25 -2.03
N GLU A 52 -0.94 5.49 -2.05
CA GLU A 52 0.08 5.97 -1.10
C GLU A 52 -0.42 5.94 0.35
N ALA A 53 -1.64 6.43 0.59
CA ALA A 53 -2.22 6.45 1.93
C ALA A 53 -2.46 5.04 2.47
N LEU A 54 -2.91 4.12 1.60
CA LEU A 54 -3.05 2.70 1.95
C LEU A 54 -1.71 2.05 2.28
N ASP A 55 -0.62 2.34 1.54
CA ASP A 55 0.70 1.77 1.85
C ASP A 55 1.26 2.27 3.19
N CYS A 56 1.02 3.55 3.52
CA CYS A 56 1.30 4.11 4.83
C CYS A 56 0.50 3.40 5.93
N LEU A 57 -0.82 3.27 5.74
CA LEU A 57 -1.71 2.58 6.67
C LEU A 57 -1.28 1.13 6.91
N VAL A 58 -0.98 0.38 5.84
CA VAL A 58 -0.48 -1.01 5.93
C VAL A 58 0.79 -1.08 6.77
N SER A 59 1.72 -0.14 6.59
CA SER A 59 2.98 -0.11 7.35
C SER A 59 2.73 0.11 8.84
N ILE A 60 1.84 1.05 9.19
CA ILE A 60 1.42 1.30 10.57
C ILE A 60 0.73 0.07 11.17
N GLN A 61 -0.26 -0.48 10.47
CA GLN A 61 -1.06 -1.63 10.91
C GLN A 61 -0.23 -2.89 11.09
N THR A 62 0.80 -3.07 10.26
CA THR A 62 1.77 -4.17 10.40
C THR A 62 2.52 -4.07 11.73
N ARG A 63 2.96 -2.86 12.12
CA ARG A 63 3.68 -2.67 13.39
C ARG A 63 2.79 -2.80 14.62
N LEU A 64 1.54 -2.39 14.51
CA LEU A 64 0.50 -2.55 15.54
C LEU A 64 -0.05 -3.98 15.62
N GLU A 65 0.43 -4.89 14.76
CA GLU A 65 -0.07 -6.28 14.68
C GLU A 65 -1.61 -6.34 14.50
N ARG A 66 -2.16 -5.43 13.70
CA ARG A 66 -3.58 -5.45 13.33
C ARG A 66 -3.90 -6.69 12.49
N GLU A 67 -5.19 -6.96 12.33
CA GLU A 67 -5.69 -8.16 11.68
C GLU A 67 -5.10 -8.36 10.27
N ASP A 68 -4.45 -9.50 10.06
CA ASP A 68 -3.75 -9.85 8.82
C ASP A 68 -4.70 -9.82 7.60
N SER A 69 -5.98 -10.13 7.79
CA SER A 69 -7.00 -10.13 6.72
C SER A 69 -7.24 -8.72 6.16
N GLY A 70 -7.31 -7.71 7.03
CA GLY A 70 -7.46 -6.30 6.66
C GLY A 70 -6.22 -5.76 5.96
N ILE A 71 -5.03 -6.11 6.45
CA ILE A 71 -3.76 -5.75 5.81
C ILE A 71 -3.67 -6.38 4.41
N LEU A 72 -4.02 -7.67 4.28
CA LEU A 72 -4.05 -8.37 3.01
C LEU A 72 -5.03 -7.72 2.02
N ALA A 73 -6.22 -7.30 2.47
CA ALA A 73 -7.19 -6.61 1.64
C ALA A 73 -6.65 -5.26 1.12
N ASN A 74 -6.03 -4.46 2.00
CA ASN A 74 -5.41 -3.19 1.60
C ASN A 74 -4.26 -3.39 0.60
N LEU A 75 -3.41 -4.40 0.80
CA LEU A 75 -2.35 -4.76 -0.15
C LEU A 75 -2.88 -5.17 -1.53
N LYS A 76 -3.99 -5.93 -1.58
CA LYS A 76 -4.64 -6.29 -2.86
C LYS A 76 -5.14 -5.04 -3.58
N ARG A 77 -5.67 -4.09 -2.81
CA ARG A 77 -6.18 -2.81 -3.32
C ARG A 77 -5.06 -1.92 -3.86
N ILE A 78 -3.93 -1.82 -3.15
CA ILE A 78 -2.71 -1.14 -3.62
C ILE A 78 -2.22 -1.75 -4.93
N LEU A 79 -2.14 -3.08 -5.00
CA LEU A 79 -1.70 -3.77 -6.21
C LEU A 79 -2.62 -3.46 -7.41
N SER A 80 -3.93 -3.48 -7.21
CA SER A 80 -4.90 -3.12 -8.27
C SER A 80 -4.68 -1.69 -8.78
N ILE A 81 -4.48 -0.74 -7.87
CA ILE A 81 -4.21 0.67 -8.24
C ILE A 81 -2.91 0.77 -9.04
N GLN A 82 -1.84 0.14 -8.57
CA GLN A 82 -0.54 0.15 -9.24
C GLN A 82 -0.61 -0.43 -10.65
N GLU A 83 -1.35 -1.52 -10.85
CA GLU A 83 -1.48 -2.15 -12.16
C GLU A 83 -2.35 -1.36 -13.12
N GLU A 84 -3.49 -0.84 -12.66
CA GLU A 84 -4.40 -0.06 -13.51
C GLU A 84 -3.77 1.27 -13.96
N LEU A 85 -2.93 1.86 -13.12
CA LEU A 85 -2.27 3.15 -13.41
C LEU A 85 -0.86 3.00 -13.99
N GLY A 86 -0.40 1.77 -14.23
CA GLY A 86 0.88 1.51 -14.87
C GLY A 86 2.11 1.94 -14.04
N CYS A 87 2.05 1.76 -12.72
CA CYS A 87 3.18 2.01 -11.82
C CYS A 87 4.43 1.20 -12.19
N ARG A 88 5.58 1.63 -11.66
CA ARG A 88 6.86 0.97 -11.92
C ARG A 88 6.84 -0.49 -11.44
N ASN A 89 7.50 -1.37 -12.18
CA ASN A 89 7.57 -2.80 -11.86
C ASN A 89 8.17 -3.03 -10.47
N GLU A 90 9.08 -2.18 -10.01
CA GLU A 90 9.70 -2.23 -8.68
C GLU A 90 8.68 -2.02 -7.55
N GLU A 91 7.73 -1.11 -7.75
CA GLU A 91 6.64 -0.84 -6.80
C GLU A 91 5.70 -2.06 -6.74
N ILE A 92 5.28 -2.55 -7.91
CA ILE A 92 4.42 -3.75 -8.03
C ILE A 92 5.10 -4.96 -7.40
N LEU A 93 6.40 -5.16 -7.63
CA LEU A 93 7.18 -6.25 -7.02
C LEU A 93 7.23 -6.15 -5.50
N THR A 94 7.32 -4.94 -4.95
CA THR A 94 7.33 -4.72 -3.51
C THR A 94 5.98 -5.11 -2.90
N THR A 95 4.87 -4.66 -3.50
CA THR A 95 3.52 -5.04 -3.06
C THR A 95 3.27 -6.55 -3.18
N LEU A 96 3.69 -7.19 -4.27
CA LEU A 96 3.58 -8.64 -4.45
C LEU A 96 4.34 -9.44 -3.39
N LYS A 97 5.52 -8.97 -2.96
CA LYS A 97 6.26 -9.61 -1.85
C LYS A 97 5.51 -9.51 -0.53
N LYS A 98 4.95 -8.33 -0.21
CA LYS A 98 4.12 -8.12 0.99
C LYS A 98 2.89 -9.04 0.95
N LEU A 99 2.17 -9.11 -0.17
CA LEU A 99 1.05 -10.03 -0.34
C LEU A 99 1.43 -11.49 -0.10
N LEU A 100 2.54 -11.95 -0.69
CA LEU A 100 3.01 -13.32 -0.53
C LEU A 100 3.36 -13.63 0.93
N PHE A 101 3.91 -12.66 1.67
CA PHE A 101 4.17 -12.80 3.11
C PHE A 101 2.86 -13.05 3.88
N TYR A 102 1.84 -12.21 3.70
CA TYR A 102 0.56 -12.36 4.40
C TYR A 102 -0.20 -13.64 3.99
N VAL A 103 -0.22 -13.96 2.70
CA VAL A 103 -0.80 -15.22 2.19
C VAL A 103 -0.14 -16.44 2.83
N ASN A 104 1.18 -16.43 3.02
CA ASN A 104 1.88 -17.51 3.73
C ASN A 104 1.56 -17.51 5.23
N LYS A 105 1.58 -16.34 5.88
CA LYS A 105 1.29 -16.18 7.32
C LYS A 105 -0.10 -16.72 7.67
N MET A 106 -1.09 -16.47 6.81
CA MET A 106 -2.47 -16.90 6.99
C MET A 106 -2.78 -18.31 6.45
N GLY A 107 -1.82 -18.99 5.81
CA GLY A 107 -2.03 -20.33 5.26
C GLY A 107 -2.94 -20.42 4.03
N LEU A 108 -3.11 -19.32 3.28
CA LEU A 108 -3.99 -19.25 2.10
C LEU A 108 -3.34 -19.90 0.87
N LYS A 109 -3.32 -21.23 0.84
CA LYS A 109 -2.57 -22.03 -0.15
C LYS A 109 -3.00 -21.78 -1.59
N ASP A 110 -4.26 -21.47 -1.84
CA ASP A 110 -4.81 -21.36 -3.20
C ASP A 110 -4.38 -20.05 -3.91
N GLU A 111 -4.13 -18.98 -3.16
CA GLU A 111 -3.71 -17.69 -3.74
C GLU A 111 -2.21 -17.66 -4.07
N LYS A 112 -1.41 -18.46 -3.37
CA LYS A 112 0.05 -18.44 -3.43
C LYS A 112 0.64 -18.68 -4.83
N PRO A 113 0.22 -19.71 -5.60
CA PRO A 113 0.83 -20.00 -6.89
C PRO A 113 0.68 -18.85 -7.90
N ALA A 114 -0.47 -18.17 -7.88
CA ALA A 114 -0.73 -17.03 -8.76
C ALA A 114 0.23 -15.87 -8.47
N LEU A 115 0.40 -15.50 -7.20
CA LEU A 115 1.30 -14.44 -6.78
C LEU A 115 2.77 -14.77 -7.07
N GLN A 116 3.18 -16.03 -6.87
CA GLN A 116 4.55 -16.47 -7.16
C GLN A 116 4.88 -16.39 -8.66
N ARG A 117 3.96 -16.81 -9.53
CA ARG A 117 4.14 -16.70 -10.98
C ARG A 117 4.32 -15.25 -11.43
N ARG A 118 3.48 -14.34 -10.92
CA ARG A 118 3.56 -12.91 -11.22
C ARG A 118 4.88 -12.30 -10.73
N LEU A 119 5.29 -12.62 -9.50
CA LEU A 119 6.56 -12.16 -8.94
C LEU A 119 7.77 -12.65 -9.76
N HIS A 120 7.77 -13.91 -10.19
CA HIS A 120 8.83 -14.48 -11.01
C HIS A 120 8.90 -13.78 -12.38
N TYR A 121 7.77 -13.62 -13.06
CA TYR A 121 7.68 -12.95 -14.35
C TYR A 121 8.26 -11.53 -14.32
N LEU A 122 7.85 -10.71 -13.34
CA LEU A 122 8.31 -9.33 -13.22
C LEU A 122 9.81 -9.24 -12.87
N LYS A 123 10.31 -10.13 -12.00
CA LYS A 123 11.75 -10.20 -11.68
C LYS A 123 12.59 -10.51 -12.93
N THR A 124 12.14 -11.45 -13.75
CA THR A 124 12.83 -11.82 -14.99
C THR A 124 12.85 -10.67 -15.98
N ARG A 125 11.73 -9.94 -16.14
CA ARG A 125 11.65 -8.77 -17.01
C ARG A 125 12.57 -7.63 -16.59
N LEU A 126 12.69 -7.36 -15.29
CA LEU A 126 13.61 -6.32 -14.80
C LEU A 126 15.07 -6.68 -15.03
N LYS A 127 15.46 -7.94 -14.81
CA LYS A 127 16.82 -8.41 -15.09
C LYS A 127 17.23 -8.28 -16.55
N GLN A 128 16.29 -8.48 -17.48
CA GLN A 128 16.53 -8.34 -18.92
C GLN A 128 16.63 -6.87 -19.38
N ARG A 129 16.24 -5.91 -18.55
CA ARG A 129 16.26 -4.46 -18.87
C ARG A 129 17.52 -3.74 -18.39
N ILE A 130 18.40 -4.39 -17.63
CA ILE A 130 19.67 -3.82 -17.20
C ILE A 130 20.73 -4.32 -18.21
N PRO A 131 21.23 -3.48 -19.14
CA PRO A 131 22.40 -3.84 -19.92
C PRO A 131 23.61 -3.89 -18.97
N VAL A 132 24.48 -4.89 -19.17
CA VAL A 132 25.79 -4.99 -18.51
C VAL A 132 26.69 -3.85 -18.97
#